data_AF-A0A380ZM41-F1
#
_entry.id   AF-A0A380ZM41-F1
#
_cell.length_a   1.000
_cell.length_b   1.000
_cell.length_c   1.000
_cell.angle_alpha   90.00
_cell.angle_beta   90.00
_cell.angle_gamma   90.00
#
_symmetry.space_group_name_H-M   'P 1'
#
loop_
_entity.id
_entity.type
_entity.pdbx_description
1 polymer ?
#
loop_
_entity_poly.entity_id
_entity_poly.type
_entity_poly.pdbx_seq_one_letter_code
_entity_poly.pdbx_strand_id
1 'polypeptide(L)'
;MEFIVSDLLDAKAHAPEFNTNTPEANTKPTKEAAQALLARVYRMQGRLDLAGQEAESLITSGKFSLSDNPAEKDKEVIMYFATLTSATSNAGWGYIMSWEPETGTVWLLPMRFVALLKGNDTRKILYELDEAADRKGYVFPSSAKYKNTETGILNLCIQITGNVSDFCRSWKLKSFNGIPSKRKSSLTLKEERRLELALEFVRWRDQKWKEKPI
;
A
#
# COMPACT_ATOMS: atom_id res chain seq x y z
N MET A 1 15.66 -17.66 -1.59
CA MET A 1 14.23 -17.31 -1.67
C MET A 1 13.36 -18.40 -1.06
N GLU A 2 13.66 -19.69 -1.29
CA GLU A 2 12.93 -20.79 -0.65
C GLU A 2 12.96 -20.76 0.89
N PHE A 3 14.08 -20.38 1.51
CA PHE A 3 14.14 -20.15 2.97
C PHE A 3 13.09 -19.12 3.44
N ILE A 4 12.94 -18.00 2.72
CA ILE A 4 11.95 -16.96 3.04
C ILE A 4 10.52 -17.52 2.89
N VAL A 5 10.27 -18.33 1.87
CA VAL A 5 8.97 -18.98 1.68
C VAL A 5 8.67 -19.94 2.83
N SER A 6 9.65 -20.75 3.23
CA SER A 6 9.53 -21.69 4.35
C SER A 6 9.20 -20.97 5.66
N ASP A 7 9.94 -19.92 5.99
CA ASP A 7 9.70 -19.13 7.21
C ASP A 7 8.32 -18.47 7.21
N LEU A 8 7.86 -17.98 6.06
CA LEU A 8 6.54 -17.35 5.95
C LEU A 8 5.38 -18.36 6.02
N LEU A 9 5.59 -19.58 5.53
CA LEU A 9 4.63 -20.68 5.70
C LEU A 9 4.54 -21.10 7.17
N ASP A 10 5.68 -21.23 7.85
CA ASP A 10 5.74 -21.52 9.28
C ASP A 10 5.05 -20.41 10.10
N ALA A 11 5.39 -19.14 9.83
CA ALA A 11 4.75 -18.01 10.46
C ALA A 11 3.24 -17.96 10.19
N LYS A 12 2.77 -18.25 8.97
CA LYS A 12 1.34 -18.33 8.66
C LYS A 12 0.63 -19.45 9.45
N ALA A 13 1.33 -20.54 9.76
CA ALA A 13 0.77 -21.66 10.53
C ALA A 13 0.75 -21.39 12.05
N HIS A 14 1.68 -20.59 12.56
CA HIS A 14 1.95 -20.50 14.00
C HIS A 14 1.84 -19.10 14.62
N ALA A 15 1.86 -18.03 13.83
CA ALA A 15 1.71 -16.68 14.34
C ALA A 15 0.28 -16.43 14.86
N PRO A 16 0.10 -15.49 15.81
CA PRO A 16 -1.22 -15.07 16.25
C PRO A 16 -2.10 -14.59 15.10
N GLU A 17 -3.41 -14.82 15.19
CA GLU A 17 -4.35 -14.25 14.24
C GLU A 17 -4.48 -12.74 14.41
N PHE A 18 -4.75 -12.05 13.30
CA PHE A 18 -5.09 -10.64 13.28
C PHE A 18 -6.34 -10.37 14.14
N ASN A 19 -6.21 -9.43 15.07
CA ASN A 19 -7.31 -9.00 15.93
C ASN A 19 -8.17 -7.95 15.22
N THR A 20 -9.40 -8.31 14.88
CA THR A 20 -10.37 -7.42 14.21
C THR A 20 -11.04 -6.42 15.15
N ASN A 21 -11.04 -6.67 16.46
CA ASN A 21 -11.70 -5.84 17.46
C ASN A 21 -10.81 -4.68 17.94
N THR A 22 -9.49 -4.85 17.84
CA THR A 22 -8.50 -3.86 18.24
C THR A 22 -7.39 -3.79 17.18
N PRO A 23 -7.67 -3.32 15.95
CA PRO A 23 -6.72 -3.30 14.84
C PRO A 23 -5.37 -2.64 15.17
N GLU A 24 -5.40 -1.60 16.00
CA GLU A 24 -4.25 -0.87 16.52
C GLU A 24 -3.33 -1.71 17.42
N ALA A 25 -3.82 -2.85 17.93
CA ALA A 25 -3.02 -3.81 18.69
C ALA A 25 -2.16 -4.71 17.78
N ASN A 26 -2.41 -4.75 16.46
CA ASN A 26 -1.66 -5.56 15.50
C ASN A 26 -0.32 -4.90 15.12
N THR A 27 0.49 -4.62 16.14
CA THR A 27 1.84 -4.04 16.01
C THR A 27 2.96 -5.09 15.90
N LYS A 28 2.58 -6.37 16.00
CA LYS A 28 3.45 -7.54 15.91
C LYS A 28 3.05 -8.39 14.70
N PRO A 29 3.97 -9.20 14.14
CA PRO A 29 3.63 -10.11 13.05
C PRO A 29 2.44 -11.02 13.39
N THR A 30 1.48 -11.08 12.47
CA THR A 30 0.30 -11.95 12.53
C THR A 30 0.32 -12.95 11.39
N LYS A 31 -0.54 -13.97 11.48
CA LYS A 31 -0.81 -14.91 10.40
C LYS A 31 -1.16 -14.20 9.08
N GLU A 32 -2.03 -13.21 9.12
CA GLU A 32 -2.46 -12.45 7.95
C GLU A 32 -1.34 -11.58 7.38
N ALA A 33 -0.49 -11.00 8.24
CA ALA A 33 0.69 -10.27 7.80
C ALA A 33 1.71 -11.18 7.10
N ALA A 34 1.94 -12.38 7.66
CA ALA A 34 2.79 -13.40 7.05
C ALA A 34 2.22 -13.87 5.70
N GLN A 35 0.91 -14.14 5.64
CA GLN A 35 0.21 -14.52 4.42
C GLN A 35 0.32 -13.46 3.32
N ALA A 36 0.17 -12.19 3.68
CA ALA A 36 0.21 -11.10 2.74
C ALA A 36 1.65 -10.85 2.22
N LEU A 37 2.66 -11.02 3.08
CA LEU A 37 4.06 -11.01 2.68
C LEU A 37 4.43 -12.22 1.81
N LEU A 38 3.89 -13.40 2.11
CA LEU A 38 4.05 -14.61 1.30
C LEU A 38 3.53 -14.42 -0.12
N ALA A 39 2.34 -13.83 -0.26
CA ALA A 39 1.78 -13.47 -1.57
C ALA A 39 2.72 -12.56 -2.38
N ARG A 40 3.33 -11.57 -1.70
CA ARG A 40 4.32 -10.66 -2.32
C ARG A 40 5.59 -11.40 -2.75
N VAL A 41 6.09 -12.32 -1.92
CA VAL A 41 7.29 -13.13 -2.24
C VAL A 41 7.01 -14.06 -3.42
N TYR A 42 5.86 -14.75 -3.45
CA TYR A 42 5.47 -15.57 -4.59
C TYR A 42 5.37 -14.76 -5.89
N ARG A 43 4.77 -13.55 -5.84
CA ARG A 43 4.75 -12.64 -6.98
C ARG A 43 6.17 -12.27 -7.43
N MET A 44 7.08 -12.01 -6.49
CA MET A 44 8.48 -11.75 -6.81
C MET A 44 9.15 -12.98 -7.46
N GLN A 45 8.82 -14.20 -7.04
CA GLN A 45 9.31 -15.42 -7.68
C GLN A 45 8.69 -15.73 -9.05
N GLY A 46 7.69 -14.95 -9.50
CA GLY A 46 6.91 -15.28 -10.70
C GLY A 46 5.91 -16.42 -10.49
N ARG A 47 5.72 -16.90 -9.26
CA ARG A 47 4.76 -17.93 -8.87
C ARG A 47 3.37 -17.31 -8.71
N LEU A 48 2.81 -16.83 -9.82
CA LEU A 48 1.62 -15.98 -9.81
C LEU A 48 0.37 -16.68 -9.27
N ASP A 49 0.18 -17.97 -9.57
CA ASP A 49 -0.98 -18.72 -9.08
C ASP A 49 -1.00 -18.80 -7.55
N LEU A 50 0.15 -19.10 -6.94
CA LEU A 50 0.28 -19.15 -5.48
C LEU A 50 0.14 -17.78 -4.85
N ALA A 51 0.71 -16.74 -5.48
CA ALA A 51 0.51 -15.37 -5.04
C ALA A 51 -0.98 -15.01 -5.01
N GLY A 52 -1.71 -15.39 -6.07
CA GLY A 52 -3.15 -15.16 -6.19
C GLY A 52 -3.96 -15.88 -5.12
N GLN A 53 -3.67 -17.15 -4.85
CA GLN A 53 -4.33 -17.92 -3.80
C GLN A 53 -4.18 -17.26 -2.42
N GLU A 54 -2.96 -16.83 -2.10
CA GLU A 54 -2.66 -16.22 -0.81
C GLU A 54 -3.38 -14.87 -0.61
N ALA A 55 -3.44 -14.01 -1.63
CA ALA A 55 -4.17 -12.76 -1.52
C ALA A 55 -5.68 -12.92 -1.58
N GLU A 56 -6.21 -13.81 -2.42
CA GLU A 56 -7.66 -14.00 -2.48
C GLU A 56 -8.17 -14.51 -1.14
N SER A 57 -7.48 -15.47 -0.51
CA SER A 57 -7.82 -15.93 0.82
C SER A 57 -7.85 -14.80 1.87
N LEU A 58 -6.94 -13.83 1.79
CA LEU A 58 -6.97 -12.65 2.67
C LEU A 58 -8.15 -11.73 2.37
N ILE A 59 -8.39 -11.43 1.08
CA ILE A 59 -9.47 -10.53 0.65
C ILE A 59 -10.84 -11.12 1.01
N THR A 60 -11.03 -12.43 0.83
CA THR A 60 -12.30 -13.10 1.12
C THR A 60 -12.48 -13.44 2.60
N SER A 61 -11.47 -13.23 3.45
CA SER A 61 -11.56 -13.50 4.89
C SER A 61 -12.58 -12.61 5.62
N GLY A 62 -12.95 -11.47 5.01
CA GLY A 62 -13.82 -10.46 5.62
C GLY A 62 -13.13 -9.60 6.69
N LYS A 63 -11.86 -9.88 7.02
CA LYS A 63 -11.07 -9.12 8.00
C LYS A 63 -10.61 -7.76 7.47
N PHE A 64 -10.47 -7.63 6.15
CA PHE A 64 -9.95 -6.44 5.48
C PHE A 64 -10.92 -5.93 4.42
N SER A 65 -11.04 -4.61 4.27
CA SER A 65 -11.84 -4.01 3.19
C SER A 65 -11.33 -2.62 2.84
N LEU A 66 -11.46 -2.26 1.56
CA LEU A 66 -11.16 -0.91 1.08
C LEU A 66 -12.20 0.07 1.61
N SER A 67 -11.76 1.19 2.17
CA SER A 67 -12.62 2.28 2.58
C SER A 67 -13.10 3.10 1.38
N ASP A 68 -14.29 3.68 1.48
CA ASP A 68 -14.76 4.67 0.50
C ASP A 68 -13.93 5.96 0.58
N ASN A 69 -13.53 6.33 1.79
CA ASN A 69 -12.63 7.45 2.07
C ASN A 69 -11.20 6.93 2.26
N PRO A 70 -10.26 7.20 1.35
CA PRO A 70 -8.87 6.72 1.47
C PRO A 70 -8.11 7.26 2.70
N ALA A 71 -8.64 8.28 3.39
CA ALA A 71 -8.08 8.77 4.65
C ALA A 71 -8.36 7.81 5.82
N GLU A 72 -9.41 6.98 5.73
CA GLU A 72 -9.84 6.02 6.75
C GLU A 72 -9.28 4.62 6.42
N LYS A 73 -8.15 4.24 7.02
CA LYS A 73 -7.38 3.06 6.61
C LYS A 73 -7.49 1.87 7.57
N ASP A 74 -8.19 2.00 8.68
CA ASP A 74 -8.14 1.02 9.78
C ASP A 74 -8.52 -0.41 9.35
N LYS A 75 -9.40 -0.54 8.35
CA LYS A 75 -9.81 -1.83 7.77
C LYS A 75 -8.95 -2.28 6.58
N GLU A 76 -8.05 -1.44 6.09
CA GLU A 76 -7.12 -1.74 5.01
C GLU A 76 -5.77 -2.24 5.53
N VAL A 77 -5.45 -2.02 6.82
CA VAL A 77 -4.14 -2.33 7.36
C VAL A 77 -4.08 -3.68 8.05
N ILE A 78 -3.01 -4.40 7.73
CA ILE A 78 -2.75 -5.77 8.18
C ILE A 78 -1.73 -5.80 9.32
N MET A 79 -0.85 -4.80 9.38
CA MET A 79 0.13 -4.63 10.44
C MET A 79 0.63 -3.19 10.47
N TYR A 80 0.84 -2.64 11.67
CA TYR A 80 1.51 -1.38 11.88
C TYR A 80 2.83 -1.61 12.63
N PHE A 81 3.80 -0.72 12.52
CA PHE A 81 4.87 -0.69 13.51
C PHE A 81 4.45 0.23 14.64
N ALA A 82 4.61 -0.22 15.89
CA ALA A 82 4.34 0.65 17.04
C ALA A 82 5.25 1.88 16.99
N THR A 83 4.67 3.07 17.14
CA THR A 83 5.45 4.28 17.40
C THR A 83 6.11 4.16 18.75
N LEU A 84 7.45 4.10 18.78
CA LEU A 84 8.18 4.17 20.03
C LEU A 84 8.05 5.59 20.58
N THR A 85 7.58 5.73 21.82
CA THR A 85 7.57 7.02 22.54
C THR A 85 8.96 7.64 22.69
N SER A 86 10.01 6.84 22.52
CA SER A 86 11.43 7.25 22.54
C SER A 86 12.01 7.57 21.16
N ALA A 87 11.29 7.31 20.06
CA ALA A 87 11.71 7.78 18.75
C ALA A 87 11.57 9.30 18.75
N THR A 88 12.69 10.01 18.64
CA THR A 88 12.75 11.48 18.58
C THR A 88 11.67 12.00 17.63
N SER A 89 11.00 13.09 18.02
CA SER A 89 9.84 13.71 17.36
C SER A 89 9.95 13.93 15.84
N ASN A 90 11.14 13.79 15.25
CA ASN A 90 11.45 14.11 13.85
C ASN A 90 11.72 12.88 12.96
N ALA A 91 11.46 11.66 13.44
CA ALA A 91 11.66 10.41 12.68
C ALA A 91 10.39 9.85 12.00
N GLY A 92 9.27 10.58 12.06
CA GLY A 92 8.01 10.21 11.42
C GLY A 92 8.06 10.37 9.90
N TRP A 93 7.41 9.46 9.16
CA TRP A 93 7.33 9.59 7.69
C TRP A 93 6.65 10.88 7.26
N GLY A 94 5.70 11.39 8.05
CA GLY A 94 5.05 12.68 7.77
C GLY A 94 6.03 13.86 7.74
N TYR A 95 7.04 13.88 8.62
CA TYR A 95 8.01 14.97 8.69
C TYR A 95 8.87 15.13 7.42
N ILE A 96 9.30 14.02 6.82
CA ILE A 96 10.14 14.07 5.60
C ILE A 96 9.31 14.23 4.31
N MET A 97 8.00 14.01 4.42
CA MET A 97 7.03 14.02 3.34
C MET A 97 6.15 15.30 3.32
N SER A 98 6.21 16.14 4.35
CA SER A 98 5.48 17.41 4.44
C SER A 98 6.26 18.57 3.84
N TRP A 99 5.59 19.68 3.54
CA TRP A 99 6.21 20.94 3.07
C TRP A 99 6.95 21.74 4.17
N GLU A 100 7.03 21.22 5.39
CA GLU A 100 7.50 21.99 6.55
C GLU A 100 8.97 22.47 6.39
N PRO A 101 9.23 23.80 6.33
CA PRO A 101 10.57 24.33 6.08
C PRO A 101 11.60 23.94 7.14
N GLU A 102 11.15 23.79 8.39
CA GLU A 102 12.00 23.44 9.54
C GLU A 102 12.42 21.97 9.55
N THR A 103 11.75 21.11 8.77
CA THR A 103 11.92 19.65 8.81
C THR A 103 12.84 19.14 7.72
N GLY A 104 13.31 20.01 6.82
CA GLY A 104 14.19 19.64 5.71
C GLY A 104 13.49 18.71 4.72
N THR A 105 12.27 19.07 4.29
CA THR A 105 11.47 18.36 3.30
C THR A 105 12.29 17.83 2.12
N VAL A 106 12.12 16.54 1.80
CA VAL A 106 12.90 15.88 0.73
C VAL A 106 12.06 15.11 -0.29
N TRP A 107 10.75 14.90 -0.04
CA TRP A 107 9.93 14.03 -0.87
C TRP A 107 8.62 14.68 -1.32
N LEU A 108 8.61 15.15 -2.57
CA LEU A 108 7.45 15.70 -3.27
C LEU A 108 6.95 14.75 -4.37
N LEU A 109 5.74 15.00 -4.85
CA LEU A 109 5.16 14.21 -5.93
C LEU A 109 5.51 14.79 -7.31
N PRO A 110 5.98 13.96 -8.26
CA PRO A 110 6.21 14.41 -9.63
C PRO A 110 4.90 14.89 -10.28
N MET A 111 4.91 15.96 -11.07
CA MET A 111 3.69 16.44 -11.75
C MET A 111 3.02 15.37 -12.64
N ARG A 112 3.80 14.51 -13.28
CA ARG A 112 3.30 13.35 -14.05
C ARG A 112 2.56 12.30 -13.21
N PHE A 113 2.75 12.32 -11.90
CA PHE A 113 1.99 11.50 -10.95
C PHE A 113 0.69 12.21 -10.57
N VAL A 114 0.78 13.50 -10.24
CA VAL A 114 -0.39 14.34 -9.93
C VAL A 114 -1.41 14.32 -11.07
N ALA A 115 -0.94 14.32 -12.32
CA ALA A 115 -1.79 14.22 -13.51
C ALA A 115 -2.63 12.92 -13.63
N LEU A 116 -2.34 11.89 -12.82
CA LEU A 116 -3.16 10.67 -12.74
C LEU A 116 -4.43 10.89 -11.90
N LEU A 117 -4.43 11.86 -10.99
CA LEU A 117 -5.58 12.20 -10.12
C LEU A 117 -6.61 13.03 -10.90
N LYS A 118 -7.46 12.36 -11.66
CA LYS A 118 -8.46 13.01 -12.53
C LYS A 118 -9.88 12.95 -11.94
N GLY A 119 -10.75 13.83 -12.41
CA GLY A 119 -12.18 13.80 -12.09
C GLY A 119 -12.46 13.74 -10.59
N ASN A 120 -13.28 12.77 -10.18
CA ASN A 120 -13.71 12.56 -8.80
C ASN A 120 -12.88 11.50 -8.05
N ASP A 121 -11.63 11.27 -8.47
CA ASP A 121 -10.76 10.27 -7.81
C ASP A 121 -10.65 10.55 -6.30
N THR A 122 -11.08 9.60 -5.48
CA THR A 122 -11.21 9.82 -4.03
C THR A 122 -9.85 10.01 -3.35
N ARG A 123 -8.75 9.60 -3.99
CA ARG A 123 -7.39 9.72 -3.43
C ARG A 123 -6.84 11.13 -3.48
N LYS A 124 -7.53 12.08 -4.12
CA LYS A 124 -7.14 13.50 -4.09
C LYS A 124 -6.98 14.02 -2.66
N ILE A 125 -7.79 13.54 -1.71
CA ILE A 125 -7.70 13.89 -0.28
C ILE A 125 -6.34 13.57 0.36
N LEU A 126 -5.59 12.63 -0.22
CA LEU A 126 -4.27 12.21 0.27
C LEU A 126 -3.15 13.17 -0.13
N TYR A 127 -3.45 14.24 -0.86
CA TYR A 127 -2.47 15.13 -1.46
C TYR A 127 -2.91 16.60 -1.33
N GLU A 128 -1.95 17.48 -1.05
CA GLU A 128 -2.15 18.91 -0.83
C GLU A 128 -2.20 19.66 -2.18
N LEU A 129 -3.24 19.37 -2.97
CA LEU A 129 -3.40 19.91 -4.33
C LEU A 129 -3.71 21.41 -4.33
N ASP A 130 -4.53 21.87 -3.38
CA ASP A 130 -4.97 23.26 -3.30
C ASP A 130 -3.83 24.20 -2.85
N GLU A 131 -2.87 23.67 -2.09
CA GLU A 131 -1.69 24.42 -1.63
C GLU A 131 -0.58 24.51 -2.68
N ALA A 132 -0.72 23.81 -3.81
CA ALA A 132 0.32 23.77 -4.84
C ALA A 132 0.63 25.17 -5.40
N ALA A 133 -0.37 26.06 -5.50
CA ALA A 133 -0.18 27.41 -6.03
C ALA A 133 0.81 28.22 -5.18
N ASP A 134 0.65 28.18 -3.85
CA ASP A 134 1.51 28.88 -2.89
C ASP A 134 2.89 28.23 -2.78
N ARG A 135 3.00 26.97 -3.19
CA ARG A 135 4.22 26.15 -3.15
C ARG A 135 4.89 26.01 -4.52
N LYS A 136 4.74 27.00 -5.40
CA LYS A 136 5.38 27.05 -6.74
C LYS A 136 5.08 25.83 -7.62
N GLY A 137 3.89 25.25 -7.46
CA GLY A 137 3.41 24.07 -8.18
C GLY A 137 3.83 22.74 -7.56
N TYR A 138 4.53 22.72 -6.42
CA TYR A 138 4.89 21.48 -5.74
C TYR A 138 3.72 20.90 -4.94
N VAL A 139 3.50 19.60 -5.10
CA VAL A 139 2.46 18.84 -4.39
C VAL A 139 3.11 17.88 -3.41
N PHE A 140 2.60 17.90 -2.18
CA PHE A 140 3.01 17.03 -1.09
C PHE A 140 1.86 16.10 -0.69
N PRO A 141 2.14 14.93 -0.12
CA PRO A 141 1.12 14.15 0.58
C PRO A 141 0.54 14.96 1.73
N SER A 142 -0.77 14.83 1.95
CA SER A 142 -1.44 15.44 3.09
C SER A 142 -1.24 14.61 4.35
N SER A 143 -1.60 15.19 5.49
CA SER A 143 -1.66 14.49 6.78
C SER A 143 -2.61 13.27 6.78
N ALA A 144 -3.57 13.21 5.85
CA ALA A 144 -4.40 12.02 5.64
C ALA A 144 -3.61 10.85 5.02
N LYS A 145 -2.49 11.11 4.33
CA LYS A 145 -1.61 10.06 3.82
C LYS A 145 -0.55 9.67 4.85
N TYR A 146 0.16 10.65 5.42
CA TYR A 146 1.16 10.47 6.47
C TYR A 146 1.02 11.58 7.51
N LYS A 147 0.66 11.25 8.75
CA LYS A 147 0.67 12.24 9.83
C LYS A 147 2.11 12.52 10.26
N ASN A 148 2.40 13.78 10.59
CA ASN A 148 3.71 14.18 11.14
C ASN A 148 4.02 13.41 12.43
N THR A 149 2.99 13.01 13.19
CA THR A 149 3.13 12.29 14.46
C THR A 149 3.22 10.76 14.32
N GLU A 150 3.05 10.19 13.13
CA GLU A 150 3.04 8.74 12.92
C GLU A 150 4.41 8.25 12.41
N THR A 151 5.04 7.35 13.16
CA THR A 151 6.18 6.57 12.65
C THR A 151 5.67 5.27 12.06
N GLY A 152 6.03 5.00 10.80
CA GLY A 152 6.00 3.66 10.23
C GLY A 152 4.64 2.95 10.15
N ILE A 153 3.70 3.45 9.35
CA ILE A 153 2.61 2.60 8.88
C ILE A 153 3.14 1.72 7.74
N LEU A 154 3.28 0.42 7.97
CA LEU A 154 3.40 -0.53 6.87
C LEU A 154 1.99 -0.84 6.35
N ASN A 155 1.47 0.04 5.51
CA ASN A 155 0.31 -0.31 4.69
C ASN A 155 0.78 -1.39 3.72
N LEU A 156 0.66 -2.65 4.09
CA LEU A 156 0.58 -3.67 3.06
C LEU A 156 -0.86 -3.64 2.56
N CYS A 157 -1.19 -2.65 1.73
CA CYS A 157 -2.33 -2.78 0.85
C CYS A 157 -2.07 -4.09 0.07
N ILE A 158 -2.88 -5.12 0.34
CA ILE A 158 -2.96 -6.30 -0.53
C ILE A 158 -3.49 -5.77 -1.87
N GLN A 159 -2.57 -5.32 -2.70
CA GLN A 159 -2.82 -5.06 -4.09
C GLN A 159 -1.80 -5.89 -4.83
N ILE A 160 -2.22 -7.11 -5.20
CA ILE A 160 -1.53 -7.90 -6.21
C ILE A 160 -1.78 -7.24 -7.56
N THR A 161 -1.06 -6.17 -7.83
CA THR A 161 -0.99 -5.60 -9.16
C THR A 161 0.41 -5.87 -9.70
N GLY A 162 0.59 -7.02 -10.35
CA GLY A 162 1.77 -7.29 -11.16
C GLY A 162 1.35 -8.13 -12.35
N ASN A 163 1.43 -7.54 -13.54
CA ASN A 163 1.15 -8.13 -14.86
C ASN A 163 -0.22 -8.80 -15.02
N VAL A 164 -1.18 -7.96 -15.41
CA VAL A 164 -2.62 -8.22 -15.54
C VAL A 164 -3.02 -8.92 -16.84
N SER A 165 -2.11 -9.28 -17.75
CA SER A 165 -2.51 -9.99 -18.97
C SER A 165 -2.78 -11.47 -18.73
N ASP A 166 -1.86 -12.19 -18.09
CA ASP A 166 -1.96 -13.65 -17.95
C ASP A 166 -2.62 -14.06 -16.63
N PHE A 167 -2.40 -13.28 -15.57
CA PHE A 167 -3.03 -13.46 -14.26
C PHE A 167 -4.56 -13.25 -14.28
N CYS A 168 -5.07 -12.36 -15.13
CA CYS A 168 -6.51 -12.14 -15.29
C CYS A 168 -7.19 -13.10 -16.27
N ARG A 169 -6.42 -13.87 -17.07
CA ARG A 169 -6.98 -14.83 -18.03
C ARG A 169 -7.37 -16.17 -17.41
N SER A 170 -6.72 -16.58 -16.31
CA SER A 170 -7.02 -17.86 -15.65
C SER A 170 -7.94 -17.74 -14.43
N TRP A 171 -8.06 -16.56 -13.80
CA TRP A 171 -8.85 -16.40 -12.56
C TRP A 171 -9.78 -15.18 -12.56
N LYS A 172 -11.08 -15.44 -12.34
CA LYS A 172 -12.14 -14.45 -12.08
C LYS A 172 -11.96 -13.81 -10.69
N LEU A 173 -10.95 -12.97 -10.49
CA LEU A 173 -10.88 -12.11 -9.30
C LEU A 173 -11.94 -11.01 -9.39
N LYS A 174 -13.19 -11.33 -9.00
CA LYS A 174 -14.31 -10.37 -8.89
C LYS A 174 -13.98 -9.19 -7.96
N SER A 175 -13.06 -9.39 -7.01
CA SER A 175 -12.56 -8.45 -6.02
C SER A 175 -11.68 -7.33 -6.62
N PHE A 176 -11.05 -7.55 -7.78
CA PHE A 176 -10.08 -6.61 -8.36
C PHE A 176 -10.70 -5.46 -9.18
N ASN A 177 -11.88 -5.67 -9.75
CA ASN A 177 -12.67 -4.61 -10.39
C ASN A 177 -13.16 -3.55 -9.38
N GLY A 178 -13.03 -3.81 -8.07
CA GLY A 178 -13.45 -2.92 -7.02
C GLY A 178 -12.61 -1.64 -6.91
N ILE A 179 -11.28 -1.68 -7.15
CA ILE A 179 -10.41 -0.51 -6.89
C ILE A 179 -10.77 0.69 -7.78
N PRO A 180 -10.81 0.58 -9.12
CA PRO A 180 -11.20 1.72 -9.96
C PRO A 180 -12.59 2.25 -9.60
N SER A 181 -13.55 1.36 -9.31
CA SER A 181 -14.89 1.75 -8.89
C SER A 181 -14.90 2.49 -7.55
N LYS A 182 -14.22 1.94 -6.53
CA LYS A 182 -14.14 2.47 -5.16
C LYS A 182 -13.40 3.80 -5.13
N ARG A 183 -12.34 3.92 -5.93
CA ARG A 183 -11.55 5.14 -6.06
C ARG A 183 -12.13 6.11 -7.09
N LYS A 184 -13.24 5.78 -7.78
CA LYS A 184 -13.87 6.58 -8.84
C LYS A 184 -12.89 6.98 -9.95
N SER A 185 -12.07 6.02 -10.37
CA SER A 185 -10.95 6.22 -11.29
C SER A 185 -11.13 5.37 -12.56
N SER A 186 -10.55 5.84 -13.66
CA SER A 186 -10.56 5.18 -14.97
C SER A 186 -9.17 4.72 -15.41
N LEU A 187 -8.23 4.66 -14.46
CA LEU A 187 -6.84 4.33 -14.73
C LEU A 187 -6.67 2.84 -15.06
N THR A 188 -5.59 2.52 -15.77
CA THR A 188 -5.18 1.12 -15.94
C THR A 188 -4.74 0.55 -14.59
N LEU A 189 -4.83 -0.78 -14.39
CA LEU A 189 -4.39 -1.41 -13.13
C LEU A 189 -2.91 -1.14 -12.77
N LYS A 190 -2.06 -0.90 -13.77
CA LYS A 190 -0.66 -0.48 -13.59
C LYS A 190 -0.55 0.92 -13.00
N GLU A 191 -1.43 1.82 -13.40
CA GLU A 191 -1.52 3.19 -12.91
C GLU A 191 -2.23 3.25 -11.56
N GLU A 192 -3.28 2.45 -11.36
CA GLU A 192 -3.94 2.28 -10.06
C GLU A 192 -2.93 1.89 -8.98
N ARG A 193 -2.11 0.86 -9.25
CA ARG A 193 -1.03 0.46 -8.34
C ARG A 193 -0.10 1.61 -8.01
N ARG A 194 0.29 2.36 -9.04
CA ARG A 194 1.25 3.45 -8.90
C ARG A 194 0.66 4.54 -8.00
N LEU A 195 -0.61 4.84 -8.18
CA LEU A 195 -1.33 5.89 -7.46
C LEU A 195 -1.65 5.48 -6.01
N GLU A 196 -2.11 4.25 -5.80
CA GLU A 196 -2.39 3.72 -4.47
C GLU A 196 -1.12 3.68 -3.61
N LEU A 197 -0.08 3.02 -4.12
CA LEU A 197 1.15 2.71 -3.38
C LEU A 197 2.21 3.81 -3.51
N ALA A 198 1.78 5.02 -3.88
CA ALA A 198 2.68 6.14 -3.98
C ALA A 198 3.30 6.44 -2.61
N LEU A 199 4.62 6.69 -2.59
CA LEU A 199 5.41 6.94 -1.38
C LEU A 199 5.58 5.73 -0.44
N GLU A 200 5.14 4.53 -0.85
CA GLU A 200 5.37 3.27 -0.12
C GLU A 200 6.57 2.47 -0.68
N PHE A 201 7.48 3.15 -1.40
CA PHE A 201 8.75 2.61 -1.90
C PHE A 201 8.66 1.35 -2.79
N VAL A 202 7.49 1.07 -3.37
CA VAL A 202 7.30 -0.11 -4.25
C VAL A 202 7.63 0.14 -5.72
N ARG A 203 7.65 1.42 -6.13
CA ARG A 203 7.68 1.79 -7.56
C ARG A 203 8.98 1.35 -8.26
N TRP A 204 10.13 1.55 -7.62
CA TRP A 204 11.42 1.16 -8.19
C TRP A 204 11.46 -0.34 -8.48
N ARG A 205 11.01 -1.15 -7.52
CA ARG A 205 10.89 -2.61 -7.71
C ARG A 205 9.96 -2.96 -8.88
N ASP A 206 8.79 -2.31 -8.96
CA ASP A 206 7.84 -2.57 -10.05
C ASP A 206 8.36 -2.16 -11.44
N GLN A 207 9.37 -1.29 -11.52
CA GLN A 207 10.06 -0.98 -12.78
C GLN A 207 11.09 -2.05 -13.11
N LYS A 208 11.93 -2.44 -12.14
CA LYS A 208 12.94 -3.50 -12.34
C LYS A 208 12.36 -4.85 -12.69
N TRP A 209 11.15 -5.17 -12.20
CA TRP A 209 10.49 -6.43 -12.55
C TRP A 209 9.84 -6.45 -13.94
N LYS A 210 9.61 -5.29 -14.56
CA LYS A 210 9.08 -5.21 -15.93
C LYS A 210 10.14 -5.46 -16.98
N GLU A 211 11.42 -5.38 -16.60
CA GLU A 211 12.58 -5.54 -17.47
C GLU A 211 13.09 -6.99 -17.51
N LYS A 212 12.43 -7.94 -16.82
CA LYS A 212 12.69 -9.37 -17.04
C LYS A 212 11.70 -9.91 -18.07
N PRO A 213 12.09 -10.05 -19.34
CA PRO A 213 11.38 -10.94 -20.24
C PRO A 213 11.45 -12.35 -19.61
N ILE A 214 10.30 -13.02 -19.58
CA ILE A 214 10.27 -14.48 -19.52
C ILE A 214 10.74 -14.96 -20.89
#